data_AF-A0A7C0ZT70-F1
#
_entry.id   AF-A0A7C0ZT70-F1
#
_cell.length_a   1.000
_cell.length_b   1.000
_cell.length_c   1.000
_cell.angle_alpha   90.00
_cell.angle_beta   90.00
_cell.angle_gamma   90.00
#
_symmetry.space_group_name_H-M   'P 1'
#
loop_
_entity.id
_entity.type
_entity.pdbx_description
1 polymer ?
#
loop_
_entity_poly.entity_id
_entity_poly.type
_entity_poly.pdbx_seq_one_letter_code
_entity_poly.pdbx_strand_id
1 'polypeptide(L)'
;MAISGKRLRIYLELLKADRPLGIRDLQRNLGLSTPSLVRYHLEYLEKYGLVAKNEEGKYYAIRRRDTLLSIFIIVRDSLVPISSFISAFSISFALLILVLFWPPSIVEASL
;
A
#
# COMPACT_ATOMS: atom_id res chain seq x y z
N MET A 1 17.76 3.89 -1.27
CA MET A 1 17.51 2.45 -1.02
C MET A 1 17.29 1.76 -2.36
N ALA A 2 18.36 1.34 -3.03
CA ALA A 2 18.31 0.83 -4.40
C ALA A 2 17.94 -0.66 -4.42
N ILE A 3 17.01 -1.03 -5.29
CA ILE A 3 16.69 -2.43 -5.58
C ILE A 3 17.95 -3.04 -6.21
N SER A 4 18.64 -3.95 -5.51
CA SER A 4 19.80 -4.67 -6.07
C SER A 4 19.36 -5.39 -7.36
N GLY A 5 20.17 -5.37 -8.41
CA GLY A 5 19.78 -5.82 -9.76
C GLY A 5 19.11 -7.21 -9.82
N LYS A 6 19.45 -8.13 -8.90
CA LYS A 6 18.80 -9.44 -8.78
C LYS A 6 17.32 -9.36 -8.37
N ARG A 7 16.98 -8.51 -7.39
CA ARG A 7 15.60 -8.29 -6.91
C ARG A 7 14.73 -7.68 -8.00
N LEU A 8 15.29 -6.72 -8.75
CA LEU A 8 14.58 -6.10 -9.87
C LEU A 8 14.31 -7.12 -10.99
N ARG A 9 15.29 -7.96 -11.32
CA ARG A 9 15.10 -9.03 -12.31
C ARG A 9 14.00 -10.02 -11.90
N ILE A 10 13.96 -10.44 -10.64
CA ILE A 10 12.87 -11.30 -10.12
C ILE A 10 11.51 -10.61 -10.25
N TYR A 11 11.41 -9.35 -9.84
CA TYR A 11 10.18 -8.59 -9.95
C TYR A 11 9.70 -8.42 -11.39
N LEU A 12 10.63 -8.11 -12.32
CA LEU A 12 10.31 -7.97 -13.74
C LEU A 12 9.87 -9.27 -14.38
N GLU A 13 10.48 -10.41 -14.04
CA GLU A 13 10.02 -11.70 -14.56
C GLU A 13 8.63 -12.07 -14.05
N LEU A 14 8.32 -11.78 -12.79
CA LEU A 14 6.97 -11.93 -12.25
C LEU A 14 5.96 -10.95 -12.86
N LEU A 15 6.38 -9.79 -13.36
CA LEU A 15 5.52 -8.85 -14.08
C LEU A 15 5.28 -9.27 -15.54
N LYS A 16 6.27 -9.91 -16.17
CA LYS A 16 6.14 -10.45 -17.53
C LYS A 16 5.30 -11.72 -17.53
N ALA A 17 5.49 -12.56 -16.52
CA ALA A 17 4.69 -13.74 -16.31
C ALA A 17 3.34 -13.31 -15.75
N ASP A 18 2.31 -13.28 -16.60
CA ASP A 18 0.91 -13.03 -16.21
C ASP A 18 0.31 -14.21 -15.40
N ARG A 19 1.16 -14.97 -14.70
CA ARG A 19 0.84 -16.15 -13.93
C ARG A 19 1.76 -16.25 -12.72
N PRO A 20 1.30 -16.84 -11.60
CA PRO A 20 2.14 -17.07 -10.45
C PRO A 20 3.25 -18.09 -10.76
N LEU A 21 4.50 -17.75 -10.41
CA LEU A 21 5.70 -18.57 -10.62
C LEU A 21 6.24 -19.13 -9.31
N GLY A 22 6.72 -20.37 -9.35
CA GLY A 22 7.41 -20.98 -8.22
C GLY A 22 8.85 -20.50 -8.08
N ILE A 23 9.47 -20.79 -6.93
CA ILE A 23 10.88 -20.49 -6.64
C ILE A 23 11.81 -21.15 -7.68
N ARG A 24 11.52 -22.40 -8.05
CA ARG A 24 12.28 -23.15 -9.07
C ARG A 24 12.12 -22.58 -10.48
N ASP A 25 10.93 -22.11 -10.82
CA ASP A 25 10.67 -21.47 -12.12
C ASP A 25 11.48 -20.17 -12.24
N LEU A 26 11.44 -19.34 -11.20
CA LEU A 26 12.21 -18.10 -11.12
C LEU A 26 13.73 -18.36 -11.14
N GLN A 27 14.19 -19.38 -10.43
CA GLN A 27 15.60 -19.76 -10.45
C GLN A 27 16.06 -20.13 -11.87
N ARG A 28 15.28 -20.97 -12.57
CA ARG A 28 15.61 -21.46 -13.91
C ARG A 28 15.53 -20.34 -14.96
N ASN A 29 14.49 -19.51 -14.90
CA ASN A 29 14.29 -18.40 -15.85
C ASN A 29 15.37 -17.32 -15.72
N LEU A 30 15.86 -17.07 -14.50
CA LEU A 30 16.84 -16.02 -14.23
C LEU A 30 18.28 -16.51 -14.13
N GLY A 31 18.52 -17.82 -14.19
CA GLY A 31 19.84 -18.43 -14.01
C GLY A 31 20.46 -18.13 -12.65
N LEU A 32 19.65 -18.08 -11.59
CA LEU A 32 20.13 -17.75 -10.25
C LEU A 32 20.83 -18.95 -9.60
N SER A 33 21.92 -18.67 -8.88
CA SER A 33 22.85 -19.69 -8.38
C SER A 33 22.21 -20.72 -7.45
N THR A 34 21.26 -20.31 -6.62
CA THR A 34 20.59 -21.19 -5.64
C THR A 34 19.12 -20.81 -5.43
N PRO A 35 18.23 -21.80 -5.18
CA PRO A 35 16.82 -21.54 -4.88
C PRO A 35 16.65 -20.72 -3.59
N SER A 36 17.55 -20.92 -2.62
CA SER A 36 17.57 -20.15 -1.37
C SER A 36 17.79 -18.65 -1.59
N LEU A 37 18.60 -18.28 -2.60
CA LEU A 37 18.82 -16.88 -2.95
C LEU A 37 17.57 -16.23 -3.55
N VAL A 38 16.81 -17.00 -4.35
CA VAL A 38 15.51 -16.58 -4.89
C VAL A 38 14.54 -16.34 -3.75
N ARG A 39 14.45 -17.30 -2.81
CA ARG A 39 13.59 -17.19 -1.63
C ARG A 39 13.92 -15.95 -0.80
N TYR A 40 15.20 -15.71 -0.50
CA TYR A 40 15.64 -14.53 0.24
C TYR A 40 15.21 -13.22 -0.43
N HIS A 41 15.30 -13.14 -1.75
CA HIS A 41 14.84 -11.98 -2.50
C HIS A 41 13.31 -11.85 -2.56
N LEU A 42 12.58 -12.96 -2.64
CA LEU A 42 11.12 -12.98 -2.60
C LEU A 42 10.58 -12.55 -1.23
N GLU A 43 11.14 -13.06 -0.14
CA GLU A 43 10.77 -12.65 1.23
C GLU A 43 10.97 -11.15 1.45
N TYR A 44 12.05 -10.58 0.88
CA TYR A 44 12.23 -9.13 0.86
C TYR A 44 11.11 -8.47 0.05
N LEU A 45 10.90 -8.86 -1.20
CA LEU A 45 9.88 -8.24 -2.06
C LEU A 45 8.46 -8.35 -1.46
N GLU A 46 8.15 -9.46 -0.78
CA GLU A 46 6.89 -9.71 -0.07
C GLU A 46 6.74 -8.77 1.13
N LYS A 47 7.79 -8.62 1.95
CA LYS A 47 7.83 -7.68 3.07
C LYS A 47 7.57 -6.22 2.66
N TYR A 48 7.92 -5.83 1.44
CA TYR A 48 7.65 -4.49 0.89
C TYR A 48 6.38 -4.41 0.02
N GLY A 49 5.56 -5.45 0.00
CA GLY A 49 4.30 -5.49 -0.75
C GLY A 49 4.49 -5.35 -2.26
N LEU A 50 5.61 -5.85 -2.79
CA LEU A 50 5.89 -5.87 -4.24
C LEU A 50 5.47 -7.20 -4.89
N VAL A 51 5.42 -8.29 -4.11
CA VAL A 51 4.97 -9.62 -4.58
C VAL A 51 4.09 -10.24 -3.50
N ALA A 52 3.21 -11.16 -3.90
CA ALA A 52 2.40 -11.96 -2.99
C ALA A 52 2.47 -13.43 -3.35
N LYS A 53 2.15 -14.28 -2.38
CA LYS A 53 2.14 -15.75 -2.49
C LYS A 53 0.70 -16.26 -2.53
N ASN A 54 0.40 -17.19 -3.44
CA ASN A 54 -0.90 -17.86 -3.50
C ASN A 54 -0.97 -19.08 -2.57
N GLU A 55 -2.14 -19.71 -2.47
CA GLU A 55 -2.35 -20.91 -1.63
C GLU A 55 -1.48 -22.11 -2.04
N GLU A 56 -1.09 -22.19 -3.32
CA GLU A 56 -0.17 -23.20 -3.85
C GLU A 56 1.32 -22.92 -3.58
N GLY A 57 1.61 -21.77 -2.97
CA GLY A 57 2.95 -21.33 -2.63
C GLY A 57 3.79 -20.77 -3.78
N LYS A 58 3.15 -20.39 -4.88
CA LYS A 58 3.74 -19.66 -6.02
C LYS A 58 3.60 -18.16 -5.81
N TYR A 59 4.52 -17.39 -6.39
CA TYR A 59 4.60 -15.94 -6.23
C TYR A 59 4.11 -15.23 -7.49
N TYR A 60 3.42 -14.10 -7.32
CA TYR A 60 3.03 -13.22 -8.40
C TYR A 60 3.42 -11.78 -8.07
N ALA A 61 3.72 -10.97 -9.10
CA ALA A 61 4.02 -9.57 -8.90
C ALA A 61 2.74 -8.80 -8.55
N ILE A 62 2.78 -8.04 -7.46
CA ILE A 62 1.78 -7.03 -7.20
C ILE A 62 2.14 -5.88 -8.15
N ARG A 63 1.37 -5.79 -9.24
CA ARG A 63 1.45 -4.66 -10.17
C ARG A 63 0.94 -3.47 -9.38
N ARG A 64 1.86 -2.69 -8.82
CA ARG A 64 1.59 -1.52 -7.99
C ARG A 64 0.91 -0.45 -8.84
N ARG A 65 -0.38 -0.61 -9.10
CA ARG A 65 -1.30 0.53 -9.11
C ARG A 65 -1.69 0.92 -7.68
N ASP A 66 -1.48 0.03 -6.70
CA ASP A 66 -2.32 0.04 -5.48
C ASP A 66 -1.58 0.05 -4.13
N THR A 67 -0.31 0.46 -4.04
CA THR A 67 0.35 0.52 -2.70
C THR A 67 0.04 1.82 -1.93
N LEU A 68 -0.59 2.82 -2.57
CA LEU A 68 -1.28 3.91 -1.87
C LEU A 68 -2.77 3.60 -1.63
N LEU A 69 -3.31 2.55 -2.25
CA LEU A 69 -4.75 2.26 -2.26
C LEU A 69 -5.26 1.51 -1.03
N SER A 70 -4.39 1.13 -0.08
CA SER A 70 -4.85 0.66 1.25
C SER A 70 -5.51 1.78 2.08
N ILE A 71 -5.39 3.05 1.67
CA ILE A 71 -6.05 4.23 2.28
C ILE A 71 -7.24 4.71 1.44
N PHE A 72 -7.46 4.13 0.26
CA PHE A 72 -8.51 4.52 -0.69
C PHE A 72 -9.42 3.32 -0.94
N ILE A 73 -10.65 3.36 -0.39
CA ILE A 73 -11.68 2.39 -0.76
C ILE A 73 -12.17 2.75 -2.17
N ILE A 74 -11.95 1.85 -3.13
CA ILE A 74 -12.42 2.03 -4.51
C ILE A 74 -13.93 1.84 -4.54
N VAL A 75 -14.70 2.94 -4.68
CA VAL A 75 -16.12 2.89 -5.04
C VAL A 75 -16.24 3.30 -6.50
N ARG A 76 -16.35 2.27 -7.36
CA ARG A 76 -16.95 2.28 -8.70
C ARG A 76 -16.68 3.53 -9.55
N ASP A 77 -15.41 3.92 -9.69
CA ASP A 77 -14.88 4.95 -10.61
C ASP A 77 -14.50 6.32 -9.98
N SER A 78 -14.43 6.43 -8.64
CA SER A 78 -13.82 7.62 -8.00
C SER A 78 -12.89 7.26 -6.83
N LEU A 79 -11.68 7.86 -6.85
CA LEU A 79 -10.64 7.69 -5.84
C LEU A 79 -10.98 8.55 -4.61
N VAL A 80 -11.74 7.99 -3.66
CA VAL A 80 -12.08 8.71 -2.43
C VAL A 80 -11.18 8.24 -1.29
N PRO A 81 -10.31 9.11 -0.74
CA PRO A 81 -9.54 8.82 0.46
C PRO A 81 -10.45 8.83 1.70
N ILE A 82 -10.26 7.85 2.60
CA ILE A 82 -10.97 7.72 3.89
C ILE A 82 -10.85 9.00 4.77
N SER A 83 -9.85 9.86 4.52
CA SER A 83 -9.63 11.11 5.24
C SER A 83 -10.78 12.13 5.12
N SER A 84 -11.55 12.08 4.04
CA SER A 84 -12.61 13.07 3.79
C SER A 84 -13.74 12.99 4.83
N PHE A 85 -14.01 11.79 5.34
CA PHE A 85 -15.06 11.58 6.33
C PHE A 85 -14.65 12.08 7.72
N ILE A 86 -13.38 11.88 8.06
CA ILE A 86 -12.78 12.29 9.35
C ILE A 86 -12.73 13.83 9.44
N SER A 87 -12.38 14.51 8.34
CA SER A 87 -12.35 15.98 8.30
C SER A 87 -13.72 16.62 8.54
N ALA A 88 -14.78 16.10 7.91
CA ALA A 88 -16.13 16.63 8.10
C ALA A 88 -16.60 16.46 9.56
N PHE A 89 -16.43 15.26 10.13
CA PHE A 89 -16.78 14.99 11.52
C PHE A 89 -15.98 15.89 12.50
N SER A 90 -14.69 16.06 12.24
CA SER A 90 -13.82 16.89 13.08
C SER A 90 -14.21 18.38 13.05
N ILE A 91 -14.58 18.91 11.88
CA ILE A 91 -15.05 20.30 11.73
C ILE A 91 -16.40 20.49 12.43
N SER A 92 -17.34 19.56 12.25
CA SER A 92 -18.64 19.62 12.91
C SER A 92 -18.52 19.58 14.44
N PHE A 93 -17.65 18.71 14.97
CA PHE A 93 -17.40 18.62 16.41
C PHE A 93 -16.73 19.88 16.97
N ALA A 94 -15.79 20.47 16.24
CA ALA A 94 -15.11 21.71 16.64
C ALA A 94 -16.08 22.91 16.69
N LEU A 95 -16.98 23.04 15.71
CA LEU A 95 -17.99 24.10 15.70
C LEU A 95 -18.98 23.96 16.85
N LEU A 96 -19.40 22.73 17.18
CA LEU A 96 -20.32 22.49 18.29
C LEU A 96 -19.69 22.88 19.62
N ILE A 97 -18.40 22.57 19.83
CA ILE A 97 -17.65 23.04 20.99
C ILE A 97 -17.57 24.56 21.01
N LEU A 98 -17.29 25.21 19.89
CA LEU A 98 -17.16 26.68 19.82
C LEU A 98 -18.48 27.38 20.17
N VAL A 99 -19.62 26.85 19.72
CA VAL A 99 -20.95 27.40 20.05
C VAL A 99 -21.34 27.11 21.50
N LEU A 100 -21.10 25.89 21.99
CA LEU A 100 -21.46 25.49 23.35
C LEU A 100 -20.59 26.18 24.42
N PHE A 101 -19.31 26.38 24.11
CA PHE A 101 -18.32 27.03 24.97
C PHE A 101 -18.03 28.48 24.56
N TRP A 102 -18.95 29.13 23.83
CA TRP A 102 -18.83 30.54 23.46
C TRP A 102 -18.69 31.37 24.74
N PRO A 103 -17.51 31.98 25.01
CA PRO A 103 -17.30 32.68 26.27
C PRO A 103 -18.13 33.97 26.25
N PRO A 104 -19.03 34.21 27.23
CA PRO A 104 -19.82 35.44 27.29
C PRO A 104 -18.96 36.70 27.53
N SER A 105 -17.69 36.54 27.90
CA SER A 105 -16.77 37.65 28.23
C SER A 105 -16.36 38.55 27.06
N ILE A 106 -16.54 38.10 25.81
CA ILE A 106 -16.28 38.93 24.61
C ILE A 106 -17.44 39.85 24.25
N VAL A 107 -18.66 39.58 24.75
CA VAL A 107 -19.83 40.42 24.48
C VAL A 107 -19.82 41.67 25.36
N GLU A 108 -19.45 41.52 26.63
CA GLU A 108 -19.35 42.63 27.60
C GLU A 108 -18.23 43.62 27.29
N ALA A 109 -17.17 43.20 26.57
CA ALA A 109 -16.09 44.10 26.15
C ALA A 109 -16.44 44.96 24.90
N SER A 110 -17.63 44.77 24.33
CA SER A 110 -18.10 45.44 23.10
C SER A 110 -19.37 46.28 23.27
N LEU A 111 -19.85 46.44 24.51
CA LEU A 111 -20.90 47.40 24.92
C LEU A 111 -20.27 48.55 25.70
#